data_AF-A0A5R9P2T5-F1
#
_entry.id   AF-A0A5R9P2T5-F1
#
_cell.length_a   1.000
_cell.length_b   1.000
_cell.length_c   1.000
_cell.angle_alpha   90.00
_cell.angle_beta   90.00
_cell.angle_gamma   90.00
#
_symmetry.space_group_name_H-M   'P 1'
#
loop_
_entity.id
_entity.type
_entity.pdbx_description
1 polymer ?
#
loop_
_entity_poly.entity_id
_entity_poly.type
_entity_poly.pdbx_seq_one_letter_code
_entity_poly.pdbx_strand_id
1 'polypeptide(L)'
;MFWNSEPERDFGRMCRMGEREADDAIIKFNRDYTKSCVIPDEILCRASLAELAEEAGFVTDDFAEVIDKALRSWRNSPSRSILNVTRLTDGAVPGTPMFKDLRSQHQLLSAAMVVHLFQPYQFRTIPDRETEVGRLRPKPLKIGDFVAMTADADGERLINSLAYAVRLWEERNKAMVRTGRVKLPTKLYRGIRGGNLAVTMADLPSDLERSERDCRLTMMRAQHLVERPIAEWSHSPILSFTTNETVANFFTRNEGFVVEFEPTLDMVVASHLTDNALDVVDPYLKKHEREWILRLPADAQLEPDAVRPQSAAWFAGTRDYRGIAVLDSHVEAKFLMGNKELSAHWRWNNNGKGGKVVFRENDDFFSLTRAEFKKEKGYDPVPQAASEIRNLVYFRKESSTFNSKPPVEIPHWRSELFPEEFSPAP
;
A
#
# COMPACT_ATOMS: atom_id res chain seq x y z
N MET A 1 3.90 -2.33 -0.03
CA MET A 1 4.83 -3.40 0.35
C MET A 1 4.65 -4.54 -0.62
N PHE A 2 5.59 -4.77 -1.54
CA PHE A 2 5.46 -5.89 -2.48
C PHE A 2 6.86 -6.44 -2.75
N TRP A 3 7.08 -7.66 -2.27
CA TRP A 3 8.32 -8.42 -2.44
C TRP A 3 8.08 -9.58 -3.41
N ASN A 4 8.97 -9.71 -4.39
CA ASN A 4 9.21 -10.86 -5.27
C ASN A 4 7.99 -11.70 -5.63
N SER A 5 7.45 -11.49 -6.83
CA SER A 5 6.54 -12.44 -7.45
C SER A 5 7.32 -13.69 -7.87
N GLU A 6 7.23 -14.77 -7.08
CA GLU A 6 7.38 -16.10 -7.67
C GLU A 6 6.45 -16.21 -8.90
N PRO A 7 6.87 -16.90 -9.97
CA PRO A 7 6.02 -17.17 -11.12
C PRO A 7 4.69 -17.75 -10.66
N GLU A 8 3.60 -17.20 -11.15
CA GLU A 8 2.26 -17.62 -10.74
C GLU A 8 2.03 -19.07 -11.14
N ARG A 9 1.77 -19.92 -10.14
CA ARG A 9 1.35 -21.28 -10.38
C ARG A 9 -0.06 -21.22 -10.97
N ASP A 10 -0.19 -21.60 -12.23
CA ASP A 10 -1.46 -21.68 -12.94
C ASP A 10 -2.24 -22.92 -12.45
N PHE A 11 -2.95 -22.76 -11.32
CA PHE A 11 -3.75 -23.81 -10.72
C PHE A 11 -4.92 -24.25 -11.60
N GLY A 12 -5.35 -23.41 -12.55
CA GLY A 12 -6.37 -23.79 -13.52
C GLY A 12 -5.96 -25.01 -14.32
N ARG A 13 -4.69 -25.14 -14.70
CA ARG A 13 -4.18 -26.35 -15.40
C ARG A 13 -4.29 -27.64 -14.58
N MET A 14 -4.43 -27.53 -13.26
CA MET A 14 -4.55 -28.66 -12.34
C MET A 14 -6.02 -29.03 -12.06
N CYS A 15 -6.97 -28.17 -12.44
CA CYS A 15 -8.39 -28.40 -12.24
C CYS A 15 -8.96 -29.30 -13.35
N ARG A 16 -10.02 -30.05 -13.03
CA ARG A 16 -10.76 -30.84 -14.03
C ARG A 16 -11.62 -29.93 -14.89
N MET A 17 -11.89 -30.33 -16.14
CA MET A 17 -12.82 -29.59 -17.00
C MET A 17 -14.22 -29.53 -16.38
N GLY A 18 -14.81 -28.34 -16.35
CA GLY A 18 -16.19 -28.10 -15.96
C GLY A 18 -17.14 -28.02 -17.15
N GLU A 19 -18.41 -27.80 -16.84
CA GLU A 19 -19.49 -27.71 -17.84
C GLU A 19 -20.00 -26.28 -18.04
N ARG A 20 -19.80 -25.39 -17.06
CA ARG A 20 -20.28 -24.00 -17.08
C ARG A 20 -19.58 -23.17 -18.14
N GLU A 21 -20.35 -22.38 -18.88
CA GLU A 21 -19.83 -21.42 -19.86
C GLU A 21 -19.32 -20.15 -19.17
N ALA A 22 -18.51 -19.36 -19.89
CA ALA A 22 -17.87 -18.17 -19.34
C ALA A 22 -18.85 -17.18 -18.69
N ASP A 23 -20.02 -16.99 -19.32
CA ASP A 23 -21.04 -16.02 -18.89
C ASP A 23 -21.72 -16.42 -17.56
N ASP A 24 -21.76 -17.72 -17.24
CA ASP A 24 -22.38 -18.26 -16.02
C ASP A 24 -21.37 -18.82 -15.01
N ALA A 25 -20.08 -18.72 -15.31
CA ALA A 25 -19.01 -19.32 -14.51
C ALA A 25 -18.53 -18.42 -13.35
N ILE A 26 -18.99 -17.18 -13.27
CA ILE A 26 -18.69 -16.33 -12.11
C ILE A 26 -19.51 -16.81 -10.92
N ILE A 27 -18.81 -17.14 -9.84
CA ILE A 27 -19.40 -17.59 -8.58
C ILE A 27 -20.25 -16.47 -8.01
N LYS A 28 -21.45 -16.81 -7.54
CA LYS A 28 -22.42 -15.87 -6.98
C LYS A 28 -22.45 -15.97 -5.46
N PHE A 29 -22.80 -14.86 -4.81
CA PHE A 29 -23.11 -14.85 -3.39
C PHE A 29 -24.34 -15.71 -3.12
N ASN A 30 -24.31 -16.54 -2.07
CA ASN A 30 -25.44 -17.39 -1.68
C ASN A 30 -26.23 -16.85 -0.47
N ARG A 31 -25.77 -15.75 0.13
CA ARG A 31 -26.34 -15.11 1.32
C ARG A 31 -26.32 -13.60 1.16
N ASP A 32 -27.00 -12.92 2.07
CA ASP A 32 -26.98 -11.47 2.19
C ASP A 32 -25.90 -11.09 3.20
N TYR A 33 -24.82 -10.48 2.70
CA TYR A 33 -23.67 -10.07 3.51
C TYR A 33 -23.78 -8.60 3.95
N THR A 34 -24.80 -7.89 3.44
CA THR A 34 -25.06 -6.48 3.76
C THR A 34 -25.83 -6.30 5.06
N LYS A 35 -26.56 -7.33 5.50
CA LYS A 35 -27.19 -7.33 6.81
C LYS A 35 -26.09 -7.30 7.87
N SER A 36 -26.14 -6.30 8.74
CA SER A 36 -25.30 -6.24 9.93
C SER A 36 -25.37 -7.58 10.63
N CYS A 37 -24.21 -8.07 11.08
CA CYS A 37 -24.15 -9.24 11.93
C CYS A 37 -25.13 -8.96 13.08
N VAL A 38 -26.19 -9.76 13.20
CA VAL A 38 -27.25 -9.52 14.22
C VAL A 38 -26.68 -9.65 15.64
N ILE A 39 -25.41 -10.10 15.74
CA ILE A 39 -24.61 -10.21 16.95
C ILE A 39 -24.19 -8.81 17.44
N PRO A 40 -24.63 -8.38 18.62
CA PRO A 40 -24.17 -7.15 19.25
C PRO A 40 -22.65 -7.10 19.45
N ASP A 41 -22.06 -5.91 19.38
CA ASP A 41 -20.63 -5.69 19.53
C ASP A 41 -20.04 -6.30 20.80
N GLU A 42 -20.78 -6.25 21.93
CA GLU A 42 -20.32 -6.76 23.23
C GLU A 42 -20.13 -8.28 23.23
N ILE A 43 -20.88 -8.98 22.38
CA ILE A 43 -20.80 -10.43 22.16
C ILE A 43 -19.74 -10.69 21.09
N LEU A 44 -19.85 -10.01 19.94
CA LEU A 44 -18.99 -10.24 18.78
C LEU A 44 -17.51 -10.02 19.11
N CYS A 45 -17.18 -9.00 19.92
CA CYS A 45 -15.79 -8.71 20.30
C CYS A 45 -15.15 -9.82 21.18
N ARG A 46 -15.94 -10.75 21.72
CA ARG A 46 -15.49 -11.89 22.55
C ARG A 46 -15.45 -13.19 21.78
N ALA A 47 -16.07 -13.26 20.60
CA ALA A 47 -16.09 -14.44 19.77
C ALA A 47 -14.67 -14.86 19.37
N SER A 48 -14.42 -16.16 19.50
CA SER A 48 -13.24 -16.86 19.02
C SER A 48 -13.34 -17.14 17.52
N LEU A 49 -12.21 -17.38 16.87
CA LEU A 49 -12.19 -17.67 15.43
C LEU A 49 -12.98 -18.94 15.09
N ALA A 50 -12.97 -19.95 15.97
CA ALA A 50 -13.75 -21.18 15.78
C ALA A 50 -15.27 -20.90 15.80
N GLU A 51 -15.75 -20.08 16.74
CA GLU A 51 -17.18 -19.70 16.81
C GLU A 51 -17.61 -18.92 15.56
N LEU A 52 -16.76 -18.02 15.04
CA LEU A 52 -17.06 -17.30 13.79
C LEU A 52 -17.09 -18.23 12.57
N ALA A 53 -16.20 -19.23 12.53
CA ALA A 53 -16.18 -20.23 11.47
C ALA A 53 -17.41 -21.14 11.53
N GLU A 54 -17.82 -21.56 12.73
CA GLU A 54 -19.02 -22.38 12.96
C GLU A 54 -20.28 -21.64 12.50
N GLU A 55 -20.45 -20.39 12.93
CA GLU A 55 -21.56 -19.51 12.49
C GLU A 55 -21.59 -19.38 10.95
N ALA A 56 -20.42 -19.35 10.33
CA ALA A 56 -20.31 -19.27 8.89
C ALA A 56 -20.53 -20.60 8.13
N GLY A 57 -20.62 -21.73 8.83
CA GLY A 57 -20.62 -23.05 8.21
C GLY A 57 -19.30 -23.35 7.50
N PHE A 58 -18.19 -22.88 8.06
CA PHE A 58 -16.82 -23.11 7.62
C PHE A 58 -16.10 -24.07 8.60
N VAL A 59 -15.02 -24.72 8.14
CA VAL A 59 -14.27 -25.68 8.97
C VAL A 59 -13.58 -24.92 10.12
N THR A 60 -13.93 -25.27 11.36
CA THR A 60 -13.54 -24.54 12.58
C THR A 60 -12.05 -24.61 12.89
N ASP A 61 -11.47 -25.78 12.72
CA ASP A 61 -10.10 -26.07 13.19
C ASP A 61 -9.03 -25.35 12.36
N ASP A 62 -9.35 -25.01 11.12
CA ASP A 62 -8.39 -24.42 10.17
C ASP A 62 -8.48 -22.89 10.11
N PHE A 63 -9.55 -22.26 10.61
CA PHE A 63 -9.83 -20.86 10.31
C PHE A 63 -8.77 -19.89 10.87
N ALA A 64 -8.25 -20.15 12.06
CA ALA A 64 -7.16 -19.36 12.64
C ALA A 64 -5.87 -19.43 11.80
N GLU A 65 -5.52 -20.63 11.32
CA GLU A 65 -4.36 -20.83 10.46
C GLU A 65 -4.56 -20.18 9.09
N VAL A 66 -5.78 -20.23 8.55
CA VAL A 66 -6.15 -19.54 7.30
C VAL A 66 -5.94 -18.04 7.43
N ILE A 67 -6.43 -17.40 8.49
CA ILE A 67 -6.24 -15.95 8.71
C ILE A 67 -4.75 -15.61 8.86
N ASP A 68 -3.99 -16.35 9.66
CA ASP A 68 -2.54 -16.13 9.83
C ASP A 68 -1.79 -16.23 8.48
N LYS A 69 -2.03 -17.29 7.71
CA LYS A 69 -1.45 -17.46 6.37
C LYS A 69 -1.89 -16.34 5.42
N ALA A 70 -3.15 -15.93 5.48
CA ALA A 70 -3.69 -14.87 4.64
C ALA A 70 -3.04 -13.51 4.93
N LEU A 71 -2.82 -13.18 6.20
CA LEU A 71 -2.11 -11.97 6.64
C LEU A 71 -0.63 -12.00 6.23
N ARG A 72 0.04 -13.15 6.36
CA ARG A 72 1.43 -13.30 5.87
C ARG A 72 1.51 -13.14 4.36
N SER A 73 0.60 -13.76 3.60
CA SER A 73 0.51 -13.58 2.15
C SER A 73 0.21 -12.13 1.77
N TRP A 74 -0.63 -11.44 2.56
CA TRP A 74 -0.93 -10.02 2.36
C TRP A 74 0.31 -9.15 2.45
N ARG A 75 1.26 -9.42 3.34
CA ARG A 75 2.51 -8.63 3.42
C ARG A 75 3.40 -8.80 2.19
N ASN A 76 3.43 -10.01 1.64
CA ASN A 76 4.22 -10.33 0.45
C ASN A 76 3.57 -9.75 -0.81
N SER A 77 2.28 -10.02 -0.97
CA SER A 77 1.46 -9.59 -2.09
C SER A 77 -0.02 -9.52 -1.68
N PRO A 78 -0.52 -8.33 -1.30
CA PRO A 78 -1.94 -8.07 -1.04
C PRO A 78 -2.87 -8.67 -2.09
N SER A 79 -2.58 -8.55 -3.38
CA SER A 79 -3.39 -9.11 -4.48
C SER A 79 -3.48 -10.64 -4.46
N ARG A 80 -2.53 -11.33 -3.82
CA ARG A 80 -2.47 -12.79 -3.66
C ARG A 80 -2.92 -13.25 -2.28
N SER A 81 -3.48 -12.37 -1.47
CA SER A 81 -4.06 -12.75 -0.19
C SER A 81 -5.54 -13.05 -0.34
N ILE A 82 -5.98 -14.15 0.27
CA ILE A 82 -7.41 -14.48 0.40
C ILE A 82 -8.16 -13.43 1.24
N LEU A 83 -7.47 -12.58 2.01
CA LEU A 83 -8.10 -11.43 2.68
C LEU A 83 -8.79 -10.49 1.69
N ASN A 84 -8.43 -10.48 0.40
CA ASN A 84 -9.18 -9.70 -0.59
C ASN A 84 -10.65 -10.11 -0.72
N VAL A 85 -11.03 -11.30 -0.23
CA VAL A 85 -12.44 -11.70 -0.16
C VAL A 85 -13.29 -10.69 0.61
N THR A 86 -12.68 -10.01 1.59
CA THR A 86 -13.34 -8.91 2.33
C THR A 86 -13.86 -7.85 1.36
N ARG A 87 -13.09 -7.43 0.35
CA ARG A 87 -13.50 -6.41 -0.64
C ARG A 87 -14.80 -6.77 -1.36
N LEU A 88 -15.06 -8.06 -1.54
CA LEU A 88 -16.18 -8.56 -2.33
C LEU A 88 -17.51 -8.43 -1.58
N THR A 89 -17.45 -8.38 -0.25
CA THR A 89 -18.64 -8.42 0.62
C THR A 89 -19.37 -7.09 0.78
N ASP A 90 -18.83 -6.01 0.23
CA ASP A 90 -19.47 -4.69 0.30
C ASP A 90 -20.63 -4.61 -0.70
N GLY A 91 -21.86 -4.40 -0.22
CA GLY A 91 -23.06 -4.43 -1.06
C GLY A 91 -23.46 -5.82 -1.59
N ALA A 92 -22.90 -6.91 -1.06
CA ALA A 92 -23.12 -8.27 -1.55
C ALA A 92 -24.48 -8.86 -1.13
N VAL A 93 -25.35 -9.10 -2.12
CA VAL A 93 -26.69 -9.70 -1.93
C VAL A 93 -26.79 -11.08 -2.62
N PRO A 94 -27.72 -11.96 -2.20
CA PRO A 94 -27.85 -13.29 -2.77
C PRO A 94 -28.07 -13.24 -4.29
N GLY A 95 -27.36 -14.10 -5.02
CA GLY A 95 -27.46 -14.23 -6.48
C GLY A 95 -26.62 -13.22 -7.27
N THR A 96 -26.02 -12.21 -6.64
CA THR A 96 -25.09 -11.30 -7.34
C THR A 96 -23.72 -11.94 -7.56
N PRO A 97 -23.01 -11.57 -8.65
CA PRO A 97 -21.64 -12.01 -8.88
C PRO A 97 -20.71 -11.63 -7.72
N MET A 98 -19.94 -12.60 -7.22
CA MET A 98 -18.94 -12.37 -6.17
C MET A 98 -17.71 -11.63 -6.70
N PHE A 99 -17.40 -11.79 -7.99
CA PHE A 99 -16.23 -11.24 -8.62
C PHE A 99 -16.62 -10.33 -9.78
N LYS A 100 -15.82 -9.28 -10.01
CA LYS A 100 -16.00 -8.37 -11.15
C LYS A 100 -15.82 -9.11 -12.49
N ASP A 101 -14.89 -10.07 -12.53
CA ASP A 101 -14.51 -10.80 -13.73
C ASP A 101 -13.85 -12.15 -13.38
N LEU A 102 -13.62 -12.98 -14.39
CA LEU A 102 -12.97 -14.28 -14.22
C LEU A 102 -11.49 -14.16 -13.78
N ARG A 103 -10.84 -13.01 -14.02
CA ARG A 103 -9.44 -12.78 -13.61
C ARG A 103 -9.35 -12.61 -12.10
N SER A 104 -10.20 -11.79 -11.51
CA SER A 104 -10.31 -11.57 -10.07
C SER A 104 -10.75 -12.85 -9.35
N GLN A 105 -11.67 -13.63 -9.94
CA GLN A 105 -12.01 -14.97 -9.47
C GLN A 105 -10.77 -15.88 -9.44
N HIS A 106 -10.05 -16.02 -10.56
CA HIS A 106 -8.85 -16.85 -10.64
C HIS A 106 -7.80 -16.45 -9.59
N GLN A 107 -7.57 -15.15 -9.40
CA GLN A 107 -6.61 -14.64 -8.41
C GLN A 107 -6.96 -15.04 -6.98
N LEU A 108 -8.24 -14.88 -6.58
CA LEU A 108 -8.67 -15.24 -5.23
C LEU A 108 -8.62 -16.76 -5.00
N LEU A 109 -9.09 -17.56 -5.97
CA LEU A 109 -9.06 -19.02 -5.88
C LEU A 109 -7.63 -19.54 -5.80
N SER A 110 -6.73 -19.00 -6.62
CA SER A 110 -5.31 -19.34 -6.57
C SER A 110 -4.70 -18.96 -5.23
N ALA A 111 -5.04 -17.79 -4.68
CA ALA A 111 -4.59 -17.37 -3.35
C ALA A 111 -5.00 -18.36 -2.26
N ALA A 112 -6.25 -18.86 -2.29
CA ALA A 112 -6.72 -19.88 -1.37
C ALA A 112 -5.97 -21.23 -1.53
N MET A 113 -5.60 -21.62 -2.75
CA MET A 113 -4.81 -22.83 -2.98
C MET A 113 -3.35 -22.70 -2.53
N VAL A 114 -2.75 -21.51 -2.67
CA VAL A 114 -1.38 -21.22 -2.19
C VAL A 114 -1.27 -21.42 -0.68
N VAL A 115 -2.30 -21.04 0.08
CA VAL A 115 -2.33 -21.24 1.53
C VAL A 115 -2.83 -22.63 1.94
N HIS A 116 -3.00 -23.54 0.96
CA HIS A 116 -3.50 -24.91 1.12
C HIS A 116 -4.91 -25.02 1.69
N LEU A 117 -5.69 -23.95 1.63
CA LEU A 117 -7.07 -23.98 2.07
C LEU A 117 -7.94 -24.81 1.10
N PHE A 118 -7.69 -24.65 -0.20
CA PHE A 118 -8.38 -25.45 -1.20
C PHE A 118 -7.44 -26.30 -2.03
N GLN A 119 -7.99 -27.38 -2.56
CA GLN A 119 -7.34 -28.30 -3.47
C GLN A 119 -7.90 -28.13 -4.89
N PRO A 120 -7.09 -28.27 -5.95
CA PRO A 120 -7.53 -28.07 -7.33
C PRO A 120 -8.73 -28.94 -7.75
N TYR A 121 -8.91 -30.12 -7.16
CA TYR A 121 -10.03 -31.01 -7.48
C TYR A 121 -11.40 -30.48 -7.00
N GLN A 122 -11.43 -29.49 -6.11
CA GLN A 122 -12.65 -28.83 -5.63
C GLN A 122 -13.16 -27.76 -6.62
N PHE A 123 -12.38 -27.49 -7.67
CA PHE A 123 -12.71 -26.50 -8.69
C PHE A 123 -12.68 -27.12 -10.09
N ARG A 124 -13.15 -26.33 -11.04
CA ARG A 124 -13.29 -26.71 -12.44
C ARG A 124 -12.66 -25.67 -13.34
N THR A 125 -12.08 -26.09 -14.46
CA THR A 125 -11.74 -25.17 -15.54
C THR A 125 -12.96 -24.84 -16.37
N ILE A 126 -12.98 -23.64 -16.93
CA ILE A 126 -14.05 -23.22 -17.84
C ILE A 126 -13.69 -23.68 -19.25
N PRO A 127 -14.56 -24.39 -19.98
CA PRO A 127 -14.33 -24.74 -21.38
C PRO A 127 -14.41 -23.50 -22.29
N ASP A 128 -13.48 -23.42 -23.23
CA ASP A 128 -13.50 -22.50 -24.37
C ASP A 128 -14.33 -23.14 -25.49
N ARG A 129 -15.61 -22.77 -25.56
CA ARG A 129 -16.55 -23.30 -26.55
C ARG A 129 -16.45 -22.63 -27.92
N GLU A 130 -15.83 -21.46 -28.02
CA GLU A 130 -15.54 -20.83 -29.32
C GLU A 130 -14.52 -21.65 -30.12
N THR A 131 -13.55 -22.27 -29.42
CA THR A 131 -12.56 -23.18 -30.03
C THR A 131 -13.03 -24.63 -30.18
N GLU A 132 -14.29 -24.93 -29.83
CA GLU A 132 -14.90 -26.26 -29.91
C GLU A 132 -15.37 -26.61 -31.33
N VAL A 133 -15.56 -25.61 -32.21
CA VAL A 133 -15.97 -25.82 -33.61
C VAL A 133 -14.96 -26.72 -34.32
N GLY A 134 -15.31 -28.01 -34.48
CA GLY A 134 -14.48 -29.04 -35.13
C GLY A 134 -13.59 -29.87 -34.21
N ARG A 135 -13.72 -29.81 -32.88
CA ARG A 135 -12.99 -30.66 -31.92
C ARG A 135 -13.91 -31.53 -31.08
N LEU A 136 -13.43 -32.73 -30.73
CA LEU A 136 -14.14 -33.70 -29.88
C LEU A 136 -14.23 -33.27 -28.40
N ARG A 137 -13.36 -32.34 -27.96
CA ARG A 137 -13.36 -31.81 -26.59
C ARG A 137 -12.93 -30.34 -26.58
N PRO A 138 -13.60 -29.47 -25.80
CA PRO A 138 -13.22 -28.07 -25.66
C PRO A 138 -11.87 -27.93 -24.95
N LYS A 139 -11.10 -26.91 -25.33
CA LYS A 139 -9.88 -26.53 -24.60
C LYS A 139 -10.25 -25.71 -23.36
N PRO A 140 -9.39 -25.62 -22.33
CA PRO A 140 -9.63 -24.70 -21.23
C PRO A 140 -9.55 -23.24 -21.70
N LEU A 141 -10.49 -22.42 -21.25
CA LEU A 141 -10.51 -20.97 -21.46
C LEU A 141 -9.28 -20.34 -20.83
N LYS A 142 -8.58 -19.51 -21.61
CA LYS A 142 -7.41 -18.76 -21.15
C LYS A 142 -7.75 -17.31 -20.90
N ILE A 143 -7.22 -16.75 -19.81
CA ILE A 143 -7.31 -15.33 -19.45
C ILE A 143 -5.87 -14.81 -19.31
N GLY A 144 -5.34 -14.26 -20.39
CA GLY A 144 -3.90 -14.00 -20.50
C GLY A 144 -3.11 -15.31 -20.42
N ASP A 145 -2.21 -15.40 -19.44
CA ASP A 145 -1.35 -16.57 -19.23
C ASP A 145 -1.97 -17.68 -18.36
N PHE A 146 -3.17 -17.45 -17.81
CA PHE A 146 -3.82 -18.33 -16.84
C PHE A 146 -4.99 -19.11 -17.42
N VAL A 147 -5.27 -20.29 -16.89
CA VAL A 147 -6.48 -21.06 -17.20
C VAL A 147 -7.60 -20.65 -16.26
N ALA A 148 -8.74 -20.23 -16.82
CA ALA A 148 -9.88 -19.76 -16.07
C ALA A 148 -10.47 -20.87 -15.18
N MET A 149 -10.81 -20.53 -13.94
CA MET A 149 -11.34 -21.45 -12.93
C MET A 149 -12.71 -21.00 -12.43
N THR A 150 -13.56 -21.97 -12.14
CA THR A 150 -14.87 -21.82 -11.50
C THR A 150 -15.10 -22.94 -10.47
N ALA A 151 -16.23 -22.92 -9.79
CA ALA A 151 -16.62 -23.89 -8.78
C ALA A 151 -17.91 -24.62 -9.19
N ASP A 152 -18.02 -25.88 -8.78
CA ASP A 152 -19.31 -26.57 -8.71
C ASP A 152 -20.03 -26.20 -7.40
N ALA A 153 -21.21 -26.76 -7.14
CA ALA A 153 -22.02 -26.40 -5.97
C ALA A 153 -21.28 -26.56 -4.63
N ASP A 154 -20.41 -27.56 -4.51
CA ASP A 154 -19.60 -27.77 -3.31
C ASP A 154 -18.50 -26.72 -3.18
N GLY A 155 -17.77 -26.44 -4.27
CA GLY A 155 -16.77 -25.36 -4.27
C GLY A 155 -17.38 -23.98 -4.02
N GLU A 156 -18.57 -23.71 -4.55
CA GLU A 156 -19.30 -22.46 -4.32
C GLU A 156 -19.70 -22.31 -2.85
N ARG A 157 -20.20 -23.39 -2.24
CA ARG A 157 -20.49 -23.42 -0.81
C ARG A 157 -19.25 -23.11 0.01
N LEU A 158 -18.11 -23.75 -0.29
CA LEU A 158 -16.86 -23.55 0.44
C LEU A 158 -16.37 -22.09 0.38
N ILE A 159 -16.37 -21.48 -0.79
CA ILE A 159 -15.93 -20.08 -0.96
C ILE A 159 -16.89 -19.12 -0.26
N ASN A 160 -18.19 -19.34 -0.37
CA ASN A 160 -19.17 -18.48 0.31
C ASN A 160 -19.05 -18.60 1.84
N SER A 161 -18.91 -19.81 2.38
CA SER A 161 -18.66 -20.02 3.81
C SER A 161 -17.38 -19.31 4.27
N LEU A 162 -16.29 -19.42 3.50
CA LEU A 162 -15.05 -18.71 3.79
C LEU A 162 -15.24 -17.18 3.75
N ALA A 163 -15.86 -16.65 2.70
CA ALA A 163 -16.11 -15.23 2.55
C ALA A 163 -16.89 -14.68 3.75
N TYR A 164 -17.88 -15.45 4.23
CA TYR A 164 -18.70 -15.05 5.36
C TYR A 164 -17.95 -15.16 6.68
N ALA A 165 -17.15 -16.22 6.89
CA ALA A 165 -16.29 -16.34 8.06
C ALA A 165 -15.30 -15.17 8.16
N VAL A 166 -14.66 -14.79 7.04
CA VAL A 166 -13.73 -13.65 7.00
C VAL A 166 -14.47 -12.33 7.24
N ARG A 167 -15.71 -12.17 6.74
CA ARG A 167 -16.55 -11.00 7.04
C ARG A 167 -16.87 -10.92 8.54
N LEU A 168 -17.25 -12.03 9.18
CA LEU A 168 -17.50 -12.07 10.62
C LEU A 168 -16.25 -11.74 11.43
N TRP A 169 -15.08 -12.21 11.00
CA TRP A 169 -13.79 -11.86 11.60
C TRP A 169 -13.47 -10.37 11.47
N GLU A 170 -13.71 -9.77 10.30
CA GLU A 170 -13.57 -8.32 10.09
C GLU A 170 -14.49 -7.53 11.04
N GLU A 171 -15.77 -7.90 11.12
CA GLU A 171 -16.74 -7.24 12.00
C GLU A 171 -16.40 -7.42 13.48
N ARG A 172 -15.85 -8.58 13.87
CA ARG A 172 -15.32 -8.82 15.21
C ARG A 172 -14.14 -7.91 15.52
N ASN A 173 -13.24 -7.68 14.57
CA ASN A 173 -12.13 -6.75 14.76
C ASN A 173 -12.63 -5.30 14.90
N LYS A 174 -13.62 -4.86 14.12
CA LYS A 174 -14.27 -3.55 14.31
C LYS A 174 -14.95 -3.44 15.67
N ALA A 175 -15.68 -4.46 16.11
CA ALA A 175 -16.33 -4.48 17.41
C ALA A 175 -15.31 -4.39 18.56
N MET A 176 -14.13 -5.03 18.45
CA MET A 176 -13.06 -4.87 19.43
C MET A 176 -12.56 -3.42 19.54
N VAL A 177 -12.54 -2.68 18.43
CA VAL A 177 -12.13 -1.28 18.42
C VAL A 177 -13.25 -0.39 18.96
N ARG A 178 -14.50 -0.58 18.51
CA ARG A 178 -15.69 0.16 18.98
C ARG A 178 -15.92 0.00 20.49
N THR A 179 -15.68 -1.20 21.03
CA THR A 179 -15.78 -1.50 22.48
C THR A 179 -14.55 -1.09 23.29
N GLY A 180 -13.50 -0.52 22.66
CA GLY A 180 -12.29 -0.05 23.32
C GLY A 180 -11.31 -1.14 23.77
N ARG A 181 -11.52 -2.40 23.39
CA ARG A 181 -10.57 -3.50 23.66
C ARG A 181 -9.26 -3.35 22.88
N VAL A 182 -9.35 -2.77 21.69
CA VAL A 182 -8.21 -2.43 20.83
C VAL A 182 -8.21 -0.92 20.62
N LYS A 183 -7.15 -0.25 21.05
CA LYS A 183 -7.02 1.21 20.90
C LYS A 183 -6.62 1.55 19.47
N LEU A 184 -7.49 2.25 18.76
CA LEU A 184 -7.19 2.80 17.44
C LEU A 184 -6.21 3.98 17.55
N PRO A 185 -5.09 4.00 16.80
CA PRO A 185 -4.23 5.16 16.69
C PRO A 185 -4.97 6.34 16.05
N THR A 186 -4.72 7.55 16.53
CA THR A 186 -5.31 8.77 15.96
C THR A 186 -4.79 9.06 14.55
N LYS A 187 -3.58 8.60 14.24
CA LYS A 187 -2.93 8.81 12.95
C LYS A 187 -2.14 7.57 12.53
N LEU A 188 -2.24 7.27 11.25
CA LEU A 188 -1.55 6.18 10.57
C LEU A 188 -0.83 6.71 9.34
N TYR A 189 0.18 5.98 8.89
CA TYR A 189 1.07 6.40 7.80
C TYR A 189 1.18 5.33 6.73
N ARG A 190 1.30 5.76 5.47
CA ARG A 190 1.59 4.90 4.33
C ARG A 190 2.63 5.52 3.41
N GLY A 191 3.65 4.75 3.06
CA GLY A 191 4.59 5.12 2.01
C GLY A 191 4.07 4.73 0.63
N ILE A 192 4.02 5.70 -0.28
CA ILE A 192 3.66 5.54 -1.69
C ILE A 192 4.91 5.80 -2.53
N ARG A 193 5.26 4.88 -3.42
CA ARG A 193 6.37 5.05 -4.36
C ARG A 193 5.89 5.82 -5.58
N GLY A 194 6.65 6.83 -6.01
CA GLY A 194 6.33 7.62 -7.20
C GLY A 194 6.19 6.74 -8.45
N GLY A 195 7.07 5.75 -8.62
CA GLY A 195 7.01 4.80 -9.75
C GLY A 195 5.79 3.87 -9.78
N ASN A 196 4.96 3.84 -8.73
CA ASN A 196 3.71 3.08 -8.72
C ASN A 196 2.50 3.91 -9.17
N LEU A 197 2.67 5.21 -9.41
CA LEU A 197 1.59 6.10 -9.83
C LEU A 197 1.54 6.18 -11.36
N ALA A 198 0.33 6.34 -11.91
CA ALA A 198 0.11 6.41 -13.35
C ALA A 198 0.77 7.64 -14.01
N VAL A 199 1.00 8.71 -13.24
CA VAL A 199 1.66 9.93 -13.71
C VAL A 199 3.17 9.69 -13.81
N THR A 200 3.71 9.86 -15.01
CA THR A 200 5.10 9.59 -15.39
C THR A 200 5.78 10.79 -16.05
N MET A 201 7.09 10.67 -16.30
CA MET A 201 7.85 11.70 -17.02
C MET A 201 7.36 11.95 -18.46
N ALA A 202 6.61 11.01 -19.05
CA ALA A 202 6.04 11.16 -20.40
C ALA A 202 4.90 12.17 -20.45
N ASP A 203 4.27 12.46 -19.30
CA ASP A 203 3.19 13.44 -19.18
C ASP A 203 3.70 14.89 -19.14
N LEU A 204 5.03 15.08 -19.18
CA LEU A 204 5.68 16.39 -19.09
C LEU A 204 6.35 16.79 -20.41
N PRO A 205 6.36 18.09 -20.77
CA PRO A 205 7.11 18.61 -21.91
C PRO A 205 8.60 18.23 -21.84
N SER A 206 9.17 17.83 -22.98
CA SER A 206 10.54 17.31 -23.06
C SER A 206 11.62 18.39 -23.02
N ASP A 207 11.25 19.64 -23.29
CA ASP A 207 12.10 20.83 -23.37
C ASP A 207 12.47 21.44 -22.01
N LEU A 208 11.77 21.02 -20.95
CA LEU A 208 12.05 21.45 -19.59
C LEU A 208 13.38 20.88 -19.06
N GLU A 209 14.11 21.67 -18.27
CA GLU A 209 15.31 21.20 -17.56
C GLU A 209 14.96 20.03 -16.62
N ARG A 210 15.90 19.10 -16.42
CA ARG A 210 15.63 17.87 -15.65
C ARG A 210 15.12 18.15 -14.22
N SER A 211 15.70 19.13 -13.53
CA SER A 211 15.26 19.54 -12.19
C SER A 211 13.83 20.06 -12.17
N GLU A 212 13.44 20.83 -13.19
CA GLU A 212 12.08 21.32 -13.35
C GLU A 212 11.10 20.17 -13.61
N ARG A 213 11.47 19.23 -14.49
CA ARG A 213 10.65 18.04 -14.77
C ARG A 213 10.45 17.18 -13.53
N ASP A 214 11.52 16.87 -12.81
CA ASP A 214 11.47 16.08 -11.57
C ASP A 214 10.51 16.72 -10.57
N CYS A 215 10.50 18.07 -10.51
CA CYS A 215 9.63 18.78 -9.60
C CYS A 215 8.17 18.79 -10.05
N ARG A 216 7.89 19.19 -11.30
CA ARG A 216 6.53 19.17 -11.87
C ARG A 216 5.92 17.78 -11.82
N LEU A 217 6.71 16.72 -12.04
CA LEU A 217 6.26 15.34 -11.90
C LEU A 217 5.77 15.05 -10.49
N THR A 218 6.51 15.49 -9.47
CA THR A 218 6.14 15.31 -8.07
C THR A 218 4.82 16.04 -7.77
N MET A 219 4.63 17.25 -8.30
CA MET A 219 3.36 17.98 -8.13
C MET A 219 2.18 17.26 -8.78
N MET A 220 2.30 16.90 -10.06
CA MET A 220 1.21 16.23 -10.78
C MET A 220 0.85 14.90 -10.13
N ARG A 221 1.85 14.15 -9.63
CA ARG A 221 1.61 12.92 -8.87
C ARG A 221 0.86 13.19 -7.57
N ALA A 222 1.21 14.25 -6.88
CA ALA A 222 0.58 14.58 -5.61
C ALA A 222 -0.84 15.12 -5.81
N GLN A 223 -1.07 15.93 -6.84
CA GLN A 223 -2.40 16.33 -7.31
C GLN A 223 -3.26 15.11 -7.67
N HIS A 224 -2.70 14.17 -8.43
CA HIS A 224 -3.36 12.89 -8.76
C HIS A 224 -3.77 12.08 -7.52
N LEU A 225 -3.00 12.14 -6.43
CA LEU A 225 -3.33 11.46 -5.17
C LEU A 225 -4.50 12.10 -4.42
N VAL A 226 -4.71 13.42 -4.58
CA VAL A 226 -5.71 14.20 -3.86
C VAL A 226 -7.02 14.29 -4.65
N GLU A 227 -6.95 14.54 -5.96
CA GLU A 227 -8.13 14.75 -6.81
C GLU A 227 -8.93 13.47 -7.12
N ARG A 228 -8.37 12.29 -6.82
CA ARG A 228 -8.98 11.01 -7.15
C ARG A 228 -9.23 10.17 -5.91
N PRO A 229 -10.36 9.43 -5.85
CA PRO A 229 -10.60 8.45 -4.81
C PRO A 229 -9.43 7.47 -4.67
N ILE A 230 -9.12 7.12 -3.41
CA ILE A 230 -7.99 6.25 -3.07
C ILE A 230 -8.05 4.92 -3.80
N ALA A 231 -9.26 4.36 -3.95
CA ALA A 231 -9.47 3.10 -4.63
C ALA A 231 -9.06 3.13 -6.11
N GLU A 232 -9.11 4.28 -6.78
CA GLU A 232 -8.77 4.40 -8.20
C GLU A 232 -7.26 4.28 -8.43
N TRP A 233 -6.45 5.06 -7.69
CA TRP A 233 -5.00 5.08 -7.87
C TRP A 233 -4.29 3.93 -7.15
N SER A 234 -4.90 3.35 -6.12
CA SER A 234 -4.34 2.17 -5.44
C SER A 234 -4.88 0.84 -5.97
N HIS A 235 -5.87 0.89 -6.87
CA HIS A 235 -6.61 -0.26 -7.40
C HIS A 235 -7.23 -1.14 -6.29
N SER A 236 -7.52 -0.54 -5.14
CA SER A 236 -7.95 -1.24 -3.94
C SER A 236 -8.58 -0.31 -2.88
N PRO A 237 -9.77 -0.61 -2.35
CA PRO A 237 -10.26 0.09 -1.17
C PRO A 237 -9.56 -0.37 0.13
N ILE A 238 -8.83 -1.49 0.12
CA ILE A 238 -8.15 -2.02 1.32
C ILE A 238 -6.66 -1.78 1.24
N LEU A 239 -6.12 -1.06 2.22
CA LEU A 239 -4.72 -0.66 2.27
C LEU A 239 -4.09 -0.95 3.63
N SER A 240 -2.78 -1.18 3.58
CA SER A 240 -1.94 -1.29 4.78
C SER A 240 -1.38 0.05 5.21
N PHE A 241 -1.32 0.24 6.52
CA PHE A 241 -0.73 1.39 7.16
C PHE A 241 0.15 0.95 8.33
N THR A 242 1.00 1.86 8.78
CA THR A 242 1.83 1.68 9.96
C THR A 242 1.66 2.87 10.90
N THR A 243 1.84 2.66 12.20
CA THR A 243 1.93 3.75 13.18
C THR A 243 3.30 4.45 13.15
N ASN A 244 4.27 3.93 12.38
CA ASN A 244 5.64 4.43 12.35
C ASN A 244 5.94 5.17 11.04
N GLU A 245 5.99 6.49 11.12
CA GLU A 245 6.33 7.33 9.96
C GLU A 245 7.69 6.97 9.34
N THR A 246 8.69 6.57 10.13
CA THR A 246 10.00 6.19 9.58
C THR A 246 9.90 4.96 8.68
N VAL A 247 9.03 4.02 9.02
CA VAL A 247 8.77 2.83 8.20
C VAL A 247 8.04 3.23 6.91
N ALA A 248 7.04 4.11 7.00
CA ALA A 248 6.36 4.67 5.83
C ALA A 248 7.35 5.39 4.89
N ASN A 249 8.23 6.24 5.44
CA ASN A 249 9.29 6.93 4.70
C ASN A 249 10.22 5.94 3.98
N PHE A 250 10.65 4.86 4.66
CA PHE A 250 11.49 3.84 4.03
C PHE A 250 10.84 3.23 2.78
N PHE A 251 9.52 3.01 2.79
CA PHE A 251 8.83 2.42 1.65
C PHE A 251 8.77 3.32 0.42
N THR A 252 8.88 4.65 0.57
CA THR A 252 8.96 5.59 -0.55
C THR A 252 10.28 5.48 -1.31
N ARG A 253 11.34 4.91 -0.70
CA ARG A 253 12.71 4.86 -1.26
C ARG A 253 13.26 6.25 -1.62
N ASN A 254 12.89 7.29 -0.86
CA ASN A 254 13.22 8.69 -1.15
C ASN A 254 12.71 9.15 -2.53
N GLU A 255 11.67 8.50 -3.05
CA GLU A 255 11.01 8.83 -4.30
C GLU A 255 9.50 8.53 -4.20
N GLY A 256 8.72 9.52 -3.77
CA GLY A 256 7.28 9.39 -3.66
C GLY A 256 6.72 10.23 -2.52
N PHE A 257 5.78 9.66 -1.77
CA PHE A 257 4.99 10.38 -0.77
C PHE A 257 4.82 9.54 0.49
N VAL A 258 4.88 10.18 1.65
CA VAL A 258 4.23 9.65 2.85
C VAL A 258 2.89 10.32 2.97
N VAL A 259 1.87 9.47 3.14
CA VAL A 259 0.50 9.89 3.35
C VAL A 259 0.13 9.64 4.80
N GLU A 260 -0.44 10.64 5.43
CA GLU A 260 -1.09 10.54 6.74
C GLU A 260 -2.55 10.17 6.58
N PHE A 261 -3.07 9.37 7.49
CA PHE A 261 -4.46 8.94 7.43
C PHE A 261 -5.04 8.88 8.84
N GLU A 262 -6.23 9.44 9.02
CA GLU A 262 -6.98 9.38 10.27
C GLU A 262 -8.01 8.25 10.17
N PRO A 263 -7.79 7.11 10.84
CA PRO A 263 -8.69 5.98 10.74
C PRO A 263 -9.98 6.23 11.54
N THR A 264 -11.09 5.70 11.04
CA THR A 264 -12.34 5.59 11.80
C THR A 264 -12.54 4.17 12.31
N LEU A 265 -13.42 3.99 13.30
CA LEU A 265 -13.66 2.70 13.96
C LEU A 265 -14.15 1.61 12.98
N ASP A 266 -14.86 2.02 11.91
CA ASP A 266 -15.47 1.11 10.94
C ASP A 266 -14.55 0.72 9.78
N MET A 267 -13.36 1.32 9.70
CA MET A 267 -12.37 1.03 8.65
C MET A 267 -11.50 -0.18 8.98
N VAL A 268 -11.47 -0.66 10.22
CA VAL A 268 -10.49 -1.68 10.64
C VAL A 268 -10.84 -3.05 10.07
N VAL A 269 -9.90 -3.62 9.31
CA VAL A 269 -9.96 -5.03 8.87
C VAL A 269 -9.13 -5.90 9.80
N ALA A 270 -7.87 -5.50 10.03
CA ALA A 270 -6.94 -6.20 10.90
C ALA A 270 -5.92 -5.23 11.51
N SER A 271 -5.34 -5.62 12.64
CA SER A 271 -4.24 -4.89 13.28
C SER A 271 -3.28 -5.86 13.96
N HIS A 272 -2.05 -5.43 14.19
CA HIS A 272 -1.09 -6.21 14.98
C HIS A 272 -1.57 -6.56 16.42
N LEU A 273 -2.54 -5.82 16.98
CA LEU A 273 -3.13 -6.14 18.29
C LEU A 273 -4.19 -7.24 18.21
N THR A 274 -4.84 -7.38 17.05
CA THR A 274 -5.82 -8.44 16.79
C THR A 274 -5.16 -9.69 16.26
N ASP A 275 -4.07 -9.55 15.50
CA ASP A 275 -3.43 -10.62 14.75
C ASP A 275 -1.90 -10.54 14.79
N ASN A 276 -1.26 -11.52 15.44
CA ASN A 276 0.20 -11.56 15.64
C ASN A 276 1.01 -11.61 14.33
N ALA A 277 0.42 -12.10 13.23
CA ALA A 277 1.05 -12.15 11.90
C ALA A 277 1.49 -10.77 11.38
N LEU A 278 0.90 -9.69 11.94
CA LEU A 278 1.17 -8.32 11.56
C LEU A 278 2.25 -7.64 12.42
N ASP A 279 2.76 -8.28 13.48
CA ASP A 279 3.95 -7.83 14.23
C ASP A 279 5.16 -8.73 13.90
N VAL A 280 5.92 -8.36 12.87
CA VAL A 280 7.13 -9.11 12.50
C VAL A 280 8.31 -8.18 12.31
N VAL A 281 9.52 -8.72 12.44
CA VAL A 281 10.75 -7.99 12.18
C VAL A 281 10.92 -7.81 10.68
N ASP A 282 10.93 -6.55 10.22
CA ASP A 282 11.24 -6.23 8.84
C ASP A 282 12.69 -6.68 8.52
N PRO A 283 12.90 -7.50 7.48
CA PRO A 283 14.20 -8.09 7.20
C PRO A 283 15.26 -7.06 6.77
N TYR A 284 14.88 -5.87 6.33
CA TYR A 284 15.77 -4.78 5.89
C TYR A 284 16.05 -3.79 7.00
N LEU A 285 15.00 -3.34 7.70
CA LEU A 285 15.09 -2.36 8.78
C LEU A 285 15.55 -2.97 10.10
N LYS A 286 15.42 -4.31 10.26
CA LYS A 286 15.69 -5.04 11.51
C LYS A 286 14.88 -4.48 12.70
N LYS A 287 13.69 -3.94 12.42
CA LYS A 287 12.77 -3.37 13.40
C LYS A 287 11.43 -4.10 13.31
N HIS A 288 10.74 -4.21 14.44
CA HIS A 288 9.35 -4.65 14.46
C HIS A 288 8.48 -3.66 13.68
N GLU A 289 7.82 -4.16 12.66
CA GLU A 289 6.79 -3.43 11.94
C GLU A 289 5.44 -3.88 12.46
N ARG A 290 4.66 -2.90 12.92
CA ARG A 290 3.28 -3.07 13.36
C ARG A 290 2.36 -2.51 12.29
N GLU A 291 1.60 -3.40 11.67
CA GLU A 291 0.74 -3.10 10.53
C GLU A 291 -0.73 -2.98 10.95
N TRP A 292 -1.44 -2.10 10.25
CA TRP A 292 -2.89 -1.90 10.31
C TRP A 292 -3.43 -2.07 8.90
N ILE A 293 -4.39 -2.97 8.70
CA ILE A 293 -5.08 -3.15 7.42
C ILE A 293 -6.45 -2.49 7.56
N LEU A 294 -6.71 -1.49 6.72
CA LEU A 294 -7.94 -0.73 6.71
C LEU A 294 -8.69 -0.91 5.40
N ARG A 295 -10.01 -1.02 5.48
CA ARG A 295 -10.93 -0.84 4.36
C ARG A 295 -11.42 0.59 4.38
N LEU A 296 -11.12 1.30 3.30
CA LEU A 296 -11.50 2.69 3.10
C LEU A 296 -12.85 2.75 2.38
N PRO A 297 -13.68 3.77 2.67
CA PRO A 297 -14.86 4.10 1.86
C PRO A 297 -14.50 4.24 0.37
N ALA A 298 -15.46 3.92 -0.50
CA ALA A 298 -15.23 3.95 -1.96
C ALA A 298 -14.86 5.34 -2.48
N ASP A 299 -15.39 6.38 -1.85
CA ASP A 299 -15.18 7.80 -2.12
C ASP A 299 -14.08 8.42 -1.26
N ALA A 300 -13.37 7.64 -0.44
CA ALA A 300 -12.30 8.16 0.40
C ALA A 300 -11.23 8.86 -0.45
N GLN A 301 -10.93 10.10 -0.12
CA GLN A 301 -9.90 10.94 -0.76
C GLN A 301 -8.85 11.36 0.26
N LEU A 302 -7.71 11.83 -0.24
CA LEU A 302 -6.64 12.35 0.60
C LEU A 302 -6.74 13.87 0.66
N GLU A 303 -6.70 14.41 1.87
CA GLU A 303 -6.53 15.84 2.07
C GLU A 303 -5.14 16.30 1.56
N PRO A 304 -5.01 17.48 0.94
CA PRO A 304 -3.72 18.00 0.46
C PRO A 304 -2.62 18.01 1.53
N ASP A 305 -2.98 18.39 2.75
CA ASP A 305 -2.05 18.46 3.89
C ASP A 305 -1.60 17.08 4.39
N ALA A 306 -2.34 16.03 4.07
CA ALA A 306 -2.01 14.66 4.43
C ALA A 306 -0.91 14.07 3.53
N VAL A 307 -0.64 14.66 2.36
CA VAL A 307 0.34 14.16 1.39
C VAL A 307 1.67 14.90 1.56
N ARG A 308 2.72 14.16 1.94
CA ARG A 308 4.06 14.71 2.19
C ARG A 308 5.05 14.15 1.17
N PRO A 309 5.58 14.98 0.25
CA PRO A 309 6.63 14.56 -0.67
C PRO A 309 7.83 14.00 0.08
N GLN A 310 8.48 12.98 -0.48
CA GLN A 310 9.72 12.38 0.02
C GLN A 310 10.81 12.30 -1.07
N SER A 311 10.68 13.11 -2.13
CA SER A 311 11.60 13.14 -3.25
C SER A 311 12.78 14.08 -3.00
N ALA A 312 14.00 13.55 -3.02
CA ALA A 312 15.22 14.35 -2.88
C ALA A 312 15.33 15.42 -3.98
N ALA A 313 14.95 15.09 -5.21
CA ALA A 313 14.96 16.02 -6.34
C ALA A 313 13.92 17.15 -6.16
N TRP A 314 12.73 16.82 -5.65
CA TRP A 314 11.70 17.79 -5.32
C TRP A 314 12.19 18.77 -4.26
N PHE A 315 12.74 18.26 -3.15
CA PHE A 315 13.25 19.11 -2.08
C PHE A 315 14.41 20.00 -2.54
N ALA A 316 15.29 19.47 -3.40
CA ALA A 316 16.38 20.25 -3.96
C ALA A 316 15.87 21.39 -4.87
N GLY A 317 14.89 21.10 -5.74
CA GLY A 317 14.31 22.10 -6.64
C GLY A 317 13.48 23.17 -5.93
N THR A 318 12.81 22.81 -4.84
CA THR A 318 11.98 23.73 -4.03
C THR A 318 12.72 24.35 -2.83
N ARG A 319 14.00 23.99 -2.64
CA ARG A 319 14.83 24.42 -1.50
C ARG A 319 14.19 24.14 -0.14
N ASP A 320 13.54 22.99 -0.01
CA ASP A 320 12.88 22.58 1.22
C ASP A 320 13.86 21.93 2.19
N TYR A 321 13.94 22.43 3.42
CA TYR A 321 14.85 21.94 4.46
C TYR A 321 14.74 20.43 4.75
N ARG A 322 13.56 19.84 4.52
CA ARG A 322 13.31 18.41 4.73
C ARG A 322 14.18 17.54 3.82
N GLY A 323 14.66 18.07 2.70
CA GLY A 323 15.58 17.38 1.79
C GLY A 323 16.96 17.10 2.37
N ILE A 324 17.39 17.84 3.41
CA ILE A 324 18.75 17.73 3.97
C ILE A 324 19.04 16.30 4.47
N ALA A 325 18.06 15.63 5.08
CA ALA A 325 18.26 14.28 5.64
C ALA A 325 18.17 13.15 4.60
N VAL A 326 17.68 13.43 3.38
CA VAL A 326 17.37 12.45 2.34
C VAL A 326 18.12 12.70 1.04
N LEU A 327 19.24 13.42 1.12
CA LEU A 327 20.13 13.69 -0.02
C LEU A 327 20.55 12.39 -0.73
N ASP A 328 20.61 12.44 -2.06
CA ASP A 328 21.16 11.37 -2.89
C ASP A 328 22.69 11.53 -3.11
N SER A 329 23.32 10.54 -3.75
CA SER A 329 24.78 10.54 -4.01
C SER A 329 25.29 11.71 -4.86
N HIS A 330 24.41 12.35 -5.60
CA HIS A 330 24.72 13.40 -6.55
C HIS A 330 24.35 14.78 -6.01
N VAL A 331 23.70 14.89 -4.85
CA VAL A 331 23.29 16.18 -4.27
C VAL A 331 24.03 16.49 -2.96
N GLU A 332 24.42 17.75 -2.81
CA GLU A 332 24.94 18.35 -1.58
C GLU A 332 24.05 19.54 -1.18
N ALA A 333 23.94 19.81 0.12
CA ALA A 333 23.26 20.98 0.64
C ALA A 333 24.24 21.83 1.46
N LYS A 334 24.16 23.16 1.33
CA LYS A 334 24.81 24.12 2.24
C LYS A 334 23.78 25.08 2.80
N PHE A 335 23.91 25.41 4.08
CA PHE A 335 22.96 26.27 4.78
C PHE A 335 23.57 26.85 6.06
N LEU A 336 22.95 27.92 6.56
CA LEU A 336 23.24 28.48 7.87
C LEU A 336 22.21 27.98 8.86
N MET A 337 22.64 27.53 10.04
CA MET A 337 21.78 27.24 11.18
C MET A 337 22.31 28.00 12.40
N GLY A 338 21.56 29.02 12.84
CA GLY A 338 22.10 30.05 13.72
C GLY A 338 23.24 30.83 13.04
N ASN A 339 24.42 30.85 13.66
CA ASN A 339 25.64 31.50 13.13
C ASN A 339 26.65 30.49 12.55
N LYS A 340 26.22 29.26 12.25
CA LYS A 340 27.10 28.17 11.83
C LYS A 340 26.82 27.80 10.39
N GLU A 341 27.87 27.68 9.58
CA GLU A 341 27.75 27.18 8.23
C GLU A 341 27.84 25.66 8.24
N LEU A 342 26.84 25.01 7.66
CA LEU A 342 26.74 23.56 7.59
C LEU A 342 26.69 23.12 6.13
N SER A 343 27.41 22.03 5.84
CA SER A 343 27.25 21.30 4.60
C SER A 343 26.83 19.86 4.88
N ALA A 344 25.91 19.35 4.07
CA ALA A 344 25.42 17.98 4.14
C ALA A 344 25.59 17.31 2.77
N HIS A 345 26.15 16.11 2.75
CA HIS A 345 26.33 15.34 1.51
C HIS A 345 26.21 13.85 1.78
N TRP A 346 25.82 13.10 0.75
CA TRP A 346 25.81 11.65 0.82
C TRP A 346 27.23 11.06 0.78
N ARG A 347 27.47 10.06 1.63
CA ARG A 347 28.69 9.26 1.67
C ARG A 347 28.35 7.78 1.59
N TRP A 348 28.95 7.11 0.60
CA TRP A 348 28.88 5.65 0.47
C TRP A 348 29.58 4.96 1.64
N ASN A 349 29.07 3.80 2.04
CA ASN A 349 29.77 2.93 2.98
C ASN A 349 31.06 2.39 2.35
N ASN A 350 32.04 2.00 3.17
CA ASN A 350 33.34 1.51 2.69
C ASN A 350 33.25 0.27 1.77
N ASN A 351 32.16 -0.51 1.88
CA ASN A 351 31.91 -1.67 1.03
C ASN A 351 31.18 -1.33 -0.29
N GLY A 352 30.99 -0.04 -0.59
CA GLY A 352 30.29 0.45 -1.79
C GLY A 352 28.78 0.18 -1.81
N LYS A 353 28.21 -0.43 -0.76
CA LYS A 353 26.78 -0.77 -0.68
C LYS A 353 26.06 0.11 0.33
N GLY A 354 25.10 0.87 -0.18
CA GLY A 354 24.35 1.86 0.59
C GLY A 354 25.23 3.01 1.07
N GLY A 355 24.63 3.93 1.80
CA GLY A 355 25.32 5.12 2.29
C GLY A 355 24.48 5.86 3.31
N LYS A 356 24.98 7.04 3.68
CA LYS A 356 24.36 7.90 4.68
C LYS A 356 24.70 9.35 4.40
N VAL A 357 23.80 10.25 4.79
CA VAL A 357 24.10 11.68 4.81
C VAL A 357 25.06 11.97 5.96
N VAL A 358 26.12 12.72 5.66
CA VAL A 358 27.11 13.21 6.62
C VAL A 358 27.16 14.73 6.56
N PHE A 359 27.62 15.35 7.65
CA PHE A 359 27.59 16.78 7.90
C PHE A 359 28.99 17.31 8.20
N ARG A 360 29.26 18.57 7.84
CA ARG A 360 30.44 19.36 8.24
C ARG A 360 30.01 20.72 8.75
N GLU A 361 30.77 21.28 9.68
CA GLU A 361 30.58 22.64 10.20
C GLU A 361 31.77 23.51 9.79
N ASN A 362 31.55 24.72 9.26
CA ASN A 362 32.56 25.73 8.92
C ASN A 362 33.79 25.18 8.15
N ASP A 363 33.53 24.34 7.13
CA ASP A 363 34.57 23.66 6.33
C ASP A 363 35.53 22.73 7.12
N ASP A 364 35.08 22.19 8.26
CA ASP A 364 35.77 21.15 9.01
C ASP A 364 36.24 20.00 8.08
N PHE A 365 37.46 19.52 8.31
CA PHE A 365 38.05 18.45 7.49
C PHE A 365 37.27 17.12 7.59
N PHE A 366 36.62 16.87 8.72
CA PHE A 366 35.92 15.63 9.00
C PHE A 366 34.43 15.75 8.74
N SER A 367 33.88 14.75 8.04
CA SER A 367 32.43 14.62 7.84
C SER A 367 31.87 13.63 8.85
N LEU A 368 30.90 14.07 9.64
CA LEU A 368 30.31 13.30 10.72
C LEU A 368 28.90 12.85 10.35
N THR A 369 28.51 11.64 10.71
CA THR A 369 27.09 11.26 10.67
C THR A 369 26.28 12.11 11.66
N ARG A 370 24.95 12.18 11.50
CA ARG A 370 24.08 12.90 12.46
C ARG A 370 24.35 12.50 13.93
N ALA A 371 24.58 11.22 14.19
CA ALA A 371 24.86 10.72 15.55
C ALA A 371 26.22 11.18 16.08
N GLU A 372 27.27 11.08 15.25
CA GLU A 372 28.62 11.55 15.59
C GLU A 372 28.63 13.07 15.77
N PHE A 373 27.96 13.80 14.87
CA PHE A 373 27.84 15.25 14.90
C PHE A 373 27.15 15.72 16.19
N LYS A 374 26.03 15.09 16.57
CA LYS A 374 25.35 15.37 17.86
C LYS A 374 26.26 15.16 19.06
N LYS A 375 27.02 14.06 19.04
CA LYS A 375 27.93 13.71 20.14
C LYS A 375 29.09 14.69 20.25
N GLU A 376 29.66 15.10 19.13
CA GLU A 376 30.86 15.95 19.09
C GLU A 376 30.55 17.44 19.24
N LYS A 377 29.50 17.91 18.56
CA LYS A 377 29.15 19.34 18.50
C LYS A 377 28.04 19.74 19.48
N GLY A 378 27.32 18.77 20.07
CA GLY A 378 26.31 19.01 21.09
C GLY A 378 24.92 19.44 20.58
N TYR A 379 24.67 19.40 19.26
CA TYR A 379 23.37 19.75 18.67
C TYR A 379 23.07 18.94 17.41
N ASP A 380 21.81 18.96 16.97
CA ASP A 380 21.36 18.26 15.76
C ASP A 380 21.67 19.07 14.49
N PRO A 381 22.41 18.53 13.52
CA PRO A 381 22.65 19.25 12.26
C PRO A 381 21.44 19.21 11.31
N VAL A 382 20.36 18.49 11.65
CA VAL A 382 19.12 18.44 10.85
C VAL A 382 18.08 19.42 11.42
N PRO A 383 17.69 20.46 10.66
CA PRO A 383 16.68 21.42 11.11
C PRO A 383 15.31 20.78 11.28
N GLN A 384 14.57 21.21 12.29
CA GLN A 384 13.22 20.74 12.59
C GLN A 384 12.14 21.62 11.94
N ALA A 385 12.46 22.90 11.72
CA ALA A 385 11.57 23.88 11.10
C ALA A 385 12.30 24.76 10.08
N ALA A 386 11.57 25.29 9.10
CA ALA A 386 12.11 26.19 8.09
C ALA A 386 12.75 27.46 8.70
N SER A 387 12.24 27.93 9.85
CA SER A 387 12.76 29.10 10.57
C SER A 387 14.17 28.90 11.16
N GLU A 388 14.64 27.66 11.29
CA GLU A 388 15.95 27.35 11.87
C GLU A 388 17.10 27.54 10.88
N ILE A 389 16.78 27.65 9.57
CA ILE A 389 17.79 27.73 8.52
C ILE A 389 17.73 29.02 7.72
N ARG A 390 18.87 29.41 7.17
CA ARG A 390 19.00 30.50 6.20
C ARG A 390 19.90 30.08 5.05
N ASN A 391 19.69 30.72 3.90
CA ASN A 391 20.55 30.55 2.71
C ASN A 391 20.75 29.09 2.29
N LEU A 392 19.70 28.26 2.35
CA LEU A 392 19.77 26.88 1.91
C LEU A 392 19.96 26.81 0.39
N VAL A 393 21.01 26.12 -0.02
CA VAL A 393 21.33 25.85 -1.42
C VAL A 393 21.60 24.36 -1.59
N TYR A 394 21.05 23.79 -2.65
CA TYR A 394 21.35 22.43 -3.11
C TYR A 394 22.23 22.47 -4.36
N PHE A 395 23.21 21.59 -4.43
CA PHE A 395 24.19 21.47 -5.51
C PHE A 395 24.14 20.05 -6.10
N ARG A 396 24.08 19.90 -7.43
CA ARG A 396 24.32 18.59 -8.08
C ARG A 396 25.81 18.45 -8.43
N LYS A 397 26.40 17.29 -8.14
CA LYS A 397 27.82 16.96 -8.34
C LYS A 397 28.16 16.57 -9.79
N GLU A 398 27.17 16.18 -10.59
CA GLU A 398 27.40 15.81 -11.98
C GLU A 398 27.43 17.05 -12.86
N SER A 399 28.63 17.31 -13.42
CA SER A 399 29.01 18.44 -14.26
C SER A 399 29.11 19.77 -13.52
N SER A 400 30.18 20.48 -13.82
CA SER A 400 30.47 21.87 -13.49
C SER A 400 29.45 22.83 -14.13
N THR A 401 28.17 22.66 -13.85
CA THR A 401 27.11 23.62 -14.12
C THR A 401 26.64 24.19 -12.78
N PHE A 402 27.08 25.41 -12.51
CA PHE A 402 26.48 26.24 -11.48
C PHE A 402 25.02 26.44 -11.89
N ASN A 403 24.05 25.83 -11.19
CA ASN A 403 22.65 26.24 -11.29
C ASN A 403 22.54 27.66 -10.69
N SER A 404 22.98 28.64 -11.46
CA SER A 404 22.94 30.07 -11.17
C SER A 404 21.58 30.68 -11.47
N LYS A 405 20.66 29.91 -12.07
CA LYS A 405 19.29 30.35 -12.30
C LYS A 405 18.47 30.23 -11.01
N PRO A 406 17.75 31.30 -10.60
CA PRO A 406 16.80 31.27 -9.50
C PRO A 406 15.70 30.23 -9.77
N PRO A 407 14.97 29.78 -8.73
CA PRO A 407 14.12 28.60 -8.80
C PRO A 407 13.10 28.68 -9.92
N VAL A 408 12.69 27.51 -10.42
CA VAL A 408 11.33 27.38 -10.97
C VAL A 408 10.44 27.83 -9.82
N GLU A 409 9.73 28.95 -9.96
CA GLU A 409 8.67 29.32 -9.03
C GLU A 409 7.61 28.23 -9.12
N ILE A 410 7.72 27.27 -8.22
CA ILE A 410 6.79 26.19 -8.06
C ILE A 410 5.90 26.60 -6.88
N PRO A 411 4.59 26.78 -7.10
CA PRO A 411 3.69 27.25 -6.06
C PRO A 411 3.82 26.38 -4.82
N HIS A 412 3.78 27.01 -3.65
CA HIS A 412 3.96 26.29 -2.40
C HIS A 412 2.82 25.29 -2.22
N TRP A 413 3.19 24.04 -1.88
CA TRP A 413 2.27 22.91 -1.66
C TRP A 413 1.08 23.20 -0.74
N ARG A 414 1.18 24.22 0.13
CA ARG A 414 0.29 24.41 1.27
C ARG A 414 -0.89 25.37 1.06
N SER A 415 -1.11 25.94 -0.12
CA SER A 415 -2.39 26.60 -0.48
C SER A 415 -2.45 27.07 -1.92
N GLU A 416 -1.31 27.39 -2.55
CA GLU A 416 -1.29 28.01 -3.88
C GLU A 416 -1.56 27.01 -5.01
N LEU A 417 -1.35 25.71 -4.77
CA LEU A 417 -1.63 24.63 -5.73
C LEU A 417 -3.06 24.09 -5.67
N PHE A 418 -3.76 24.35 -4.57
CA PHE A 418 -5.12 23.89 -4.33
C PHE A 418 -5.95 25.10 -3.91
N PRO A 419 -6.31 25.98 -4.86
CA PRO A 419 -7.16 27.14 -4.53
C PRO A 419 -8.43 26.66 -3.83
N GLU A 420 -8.88 27.42 -2.81
CA GLU A 420 -10.06 27.12 -1.97
C GLU A 420 -11.39 26.94 -2.74
N GLU A 421 -11.39 27.07 -4.07
CA GLU A 421 -12.53 26.85 -4.95
C GLU A 421 -12.80 25.36 -5.23
N PHE A 422 -12.77 24.51 -4.21
CA PHE A 422 -13.46 23.21 -4.24
C PHE A 422 -14.15 22.96 -2.90
N SER A 423 -14.99 23.91 -2.51
CA SER A 423 -16.10 23.60 -1.61
C SER A 423 -17.15 22.87 -2.45
N PRO A 424 -17.47 21.58 -2.20
CA PRO A 424 -18.65 21.01 -2.80
C PRO A 424 -19.84 21.80 -2.26
N ALA A 425 -20.57 22.47 -3.15
CA ALA A 425 -21.86 23.03 -2.81
C ALA A 425 -22.76 21.94 -2.19
N PRO A 426 -23.62 22.29 -1.22
CA PRO A 426 -24.32 21.36 -0.34
C PRO A 426 -25.21 20.32 -1.04
#